data_AF-A0A7R9IH68-F1
#
_entry.id   AF-A0A7R9IH68-F1
#
_cell.length_a   1.000
_cell.length_b   1.000
_cell.length_c   1.000
_cell.angle_alpha   90.00
_cell.angle_beta   90.00
_cell.angle_gamma   90.00
#
_symmetry.space_group_name_H-M   'P 1'
#
loop_
_entity.id
_entity.type
_entity.pdbx_description
1 polymer ?
#
loop_
_entity_poly.entity_id
_entity_poly.type
_entity_poly.pdbx_seq_one_letter_code
_entity_poly.pdbx_strand_id
1 'polypeptide(L)'
;MGKLKRSRQKYHFSKTKSPEAETVPDTPLLAESKLPLELPSGNIFSGVKITLEHLKQKLPDDDVASVVSSHKSKLDNSSRPTTKKEKIKNRKEAFLRKLNIAHNLKSETKERKKRQKTSVTGDMRPLLDALPSVSCKEKKQTFRAKIKKRSVPKMKQRQKAILRLTLYLRIDSKLAGANFEPGLSIALHRMCVLVSLATLQAVFSGGDI
;
A
#
# COMPACT_ATOMS: atom_id res chain seq x y z
N MET A 1 30.22 19.05 8.98
CA MET A 1 30.46 17.58 8.92
C MET A 1 29.90 16.77 10.10
N GLY A 2 29.85 17.29 11.34
CA GLY A 2 29.42 16.50 12.52
C GLY A 2 27.93 16.15 12.64
N LYS A 3 27.02 16.97 12.08
CA LYS A 3 25.57 16.77 12.22
C LYS A 3 25.04 15.51 11.49
N LEU A 4 25.69 15.13 10.38
CA LEU A 4 25.38 13.90 9.62
C LEU A 4 25.98 12.63 10.26
N LYS A 5 27.08 12.73 11.02
CA LYS A 5 27.67 11.60 11.76
C LYS A 5 26.76 11.16 12.93
N ARG A 6 26.18 12.12 13.65
CA ARG A 6 25.31 11.84 14.83
C ARG A 6 24.00 11.16 14.45
N SER A 7 23.40 11.53 13.31
CA SER A 7 22.19 10.86 12.80
C SER A 7 22.47 9.43 12.35
N ARG A 8 23.61 9.20 11.68
CA ARG A 8 24.03 7.85 11.26
C ARG A 8 24.27 6.95 12.47
N GLN A 9 24.99 7.43 13.48
CA GLN A 9 25.26 6.65 14.70
C GLN A 9 23.97 6.22 15.42
N LYS A 10 22.94 7.07 15.52
CA LYS A 10 21.67 6.75 16.20
C LYS A 10 21.00 5.47 15.69
N TYR A 11 21.14 5.17 14.39
CA TYR A 11 20.51 4.00 13.78
C TYR A 11 21.43 2.77 13.67
N HIS A 12 22.73 2.90 13.99
CA HIS A 12 23.68 1.78 13.94
C HIS A 12 23.85 1.06 15.28
N PHE A 13 23.59 1.71 16.43
CA PHE A 13 23.71 1.09 17.75
C PHE A 13 22.67 0.01 18.06
N SER A 14 21.52 0.00 17.38
CA SER A 14 20.47 -1.00 17.61
C SER A 14 20.77 -2.38 17.03
N LYS A 15 21.91 -2.56 16.33
CA LYS A 15 22.31 -3.85 15.75
C LYS A 15 23.41 -4.57 16.55
N THR A 16 24.06 -3.89 17.50
CA THR A 16 25.20 -4.46 18.27
C THR A 16 24.83 -4.77 19.73
N LYS A 17 23.56 -4.68 20.11
CA LYS A 17 23.05 -5.08 21.43
C LYS A 17 21.81 -5.96 21.25
N SER A 18 22.05 -7.22 20.90
CA SER A 18 21.15 -8.32 21.22
C SER A 18 21.88 -9.21 22.24
N PRO A 19 21.25 -9.57 23.37
CA PRO A 19 21.80 -10.53 24.30
C PRO A 19 21.75 -11.94 23.69
N GLU A 20 22.60 -12.78 24.27
CA GLU A 20 22.99 -14.13 23.86
C GLU A 20 21.85 -15.16 23.82
N ALA A 21 22.06 -16.14 22.93
CA ALA A 21 21.75 -17.56 23.06
C ALA A 21 20.42 -17.99 23.71
N GLU A 22 19.52 -18.53 22.87
CA GLU A 22 18.87 -19.81 23.19
C GLU A 22 18.89 -20.72 21.96
N THR A 23 19.44 -21.90 22.19
CA THR A 23 19.64 -23.04 21.30
C THR A 23 18.55 -24.10 21.54
N VAL A 24 18.36 -24.99 20.54
CA VAL A 24 17.71 -26.33 20.62
C VAL A 24 16.17 -26.29 20.38
N PRO A 25 15.52 -27.31 19.73
CA PRO A 25 15.99 -28.65 19.36
C PRO A 25 15.90 -29.06 17.89
N ASP A 26 16.81 -29.96 17.56
CA ASP A 26 16.80 -30.84 16.40
C ASP A 26 15.48 -31.63 16.31
N THR A 27 14.91 -31.64 15.12
CA THR A 27 13.83 -32.54 14.73
C THR A 27 14.44 -33.86 14.25
N PRO A 28 13.72 -34.98 14.46
CA PRO A 28 14.31 -36.22 14.93
C PRO A 28 15.05 -36.99 13.84
N LEU A 29 16.13 -37.62 14.30
CA LEU A 29 16.84 -38.73 13.71
C LEU A 29 15.89 -39.67 12.96
N LEU A 30 16.25 -39.95 11.71
CA LEU A 30 15.70 -41.01 10.90
C LEU A 30 15.79 -42.30 11.71
N ALA A 31 14.63 -42.88 12.02
CA ALA A 31 14.55 -44.23 12.53
C ALA A 31 15.23 -45.15 11.52
N GLU A 32 16.36 -45.74 11.90
CA GLU A 32 16.95 -46.83 11.14
C GLU A 32 15.97 -47.99 11.16
N SER A 33 15.20 -48.14 10.08
CA SER A 33 14.51 -49.37 9.78
C SER A 33 15.57 -50.45 9.60
N LYS A 34 15.78 -51.27 10.64
CA LYS A 34 16.45 -52.57 10.54
C LYS A 34 15.62 -53.49 9.64
N LEU A 35 15.72 -53.27 8.34
CA LEU A 35 15.40 -54.28 7.34
C LEU A 35 16.72 -54.96 6.99
N PRO A 36 16.79 -56.31 6.98
CA PRO A 36 17.96 -56.99 6.45
C PRO A 36 18.06 -56.64 4.96
N LEU A 37 18.97 -55.73 4.62
CA LEU A 37 19.39 -55.55 3.23
C LEU A 37 20.38 -56.67 2.94
N GLU A 38 19.85 -57.83 2.54
CA GLU A 38 20.67 -58.84 1.90
C GLU A 38 21.20 -58.23 0.59
N LEU A 39 22.48 -57.88 0.60
CA LEU A 39 23.18 -57.45 -0.59
C LEU A 39 23.30 -58.67 -1.51
N PRO A 40 22.77 -58.65 -2.75
CA PRO A 40 22.93 -59.76 -3.66
C PRO A 40 24.44 -59.98 -3.88
N SER A 41 24.95 -61.14 -3.44
CA SER A 41 26.38 -61.48 -3.46
C SER A 41 26.92 -61.81 -4.86
N GLY A 42 26.21 -61.38 -5.91
CA GLY A 42 26.50 -61.70 -7.30
C GLY A 42 26.59 -60.45 -8.17
N ASN A 43 27.20 -60.61 -9.35
CA ASN A 43 27.36 -59.53 -10.32
C ASN A 43 26.00 -59.11 -10.89
N ILE A 44 25.36 -58.13 -10.23
CA ILE A 44 24.02 -57.58 -10.52
C ILE A 44 23.88 -57.14 -11.99
N PHE A 45 24.99 -56.77 -12.63
CA PHE A 45 25.02 -56.25 -14.00
C PHE A 45 25.42 -57.28 -15.07
N SER A 46 25.55 -58.56 -14.73
CA SER A 46 26.03 -59.60 -15.67
C SER A 46 25.14 -59.77 -16.93
N GLY A 47 23.87 -59.34 -16.89
CA GLY A 47 22.96 -59.35 -18.03
C GLY A 47 22.85 -58.01 -18.79
N VAL A 48 23.50 -56.94 -18.33
CA VAL A 48 23.32 -55.60 -18.88
C VAL A 48 24.39 -55.32 -19.93
N LYS A 49 24.00 -55.32 -21.22
CA LYS A 49 24.86 -54.93 -22.34
C LYS A 49 24.93 -53.41 -22.42
N ILE A 50 25.86 -52.80 -21.69
CA ILE A 50 26.09 -51.35 -21.74
C ILE A 50 26.92 -51.02 -22.98
N THR A 51 26.29 -50.54 -24.04
CA THR A 51 26.99 -50.03 -25.23
C THR A 51 27.29 -48.54 -25.09
N LEU A 52 28.41 -48.09 -25.67
CA LEU A 52 28.84 -46.68 -25.62
C LEU A 52 27.83 -45.70 -26.24
N GLU A 53 26.92 -46.20 -27.08
CA GLU A 53 25.86 -45.41 -27.69
C GLU A 53 24.76 -45.04 -26.69
N HIS A 54 24.43 -45.93 -25.75
CA HIS A 54 23.42 -45.69 -24.70
C HIS A 54 23.93 -44.81 -23.54
N LEU A 55 25.25 -44.63 -23.43
CA LEU A 55 25.91 -43.80 -22.41
C LEU A 55 25.99 -42.31 -22.78
N LYS A 56 25.59 -41.90 -23.99
CA LYS A 56 25.63 -40.49 -24.44
C LYS A 56 24.45 -39.66 -23.91
N GLN A 57 24.10 -39.81 -22.63
CA GLN A 57 23.13 -38.93 -22.00
C GLN A 57 23.80 -37.58 -21.70
N LYS A 58 23.39 -36.54 -22.43
CA LYS A 58 23.74 -35.15 -22.09
C LYS A 58 22.83 -34.72 -20.95
N LEU A 59 23.40 -34.55 -19.76
CA LEU A 59 22.71 -33.84 -18.68
C LEU A 59 22.50 -32.38 -19.10
N PRO A 60 21.36 -31.76 -18.77
CA PRO A 60 21.21 -30.33 -18.95
C PRO A 60 22.22 -29.59 -18.07
N ASP A 61 22.92 -28.60 -18.63
CA ASP A 61 23.85 -27.74 -17.91
C ASP A 61 23.06 -26.78 -16.99
N ASP A 62 22.50 -27.31 -15.91
CA ASP A 62 21.78 -26.53 -14.89
C ASP A 62 22.72 -25.58 -14.12
N ASP A 63 24.03 -25.85 -14.17
CA ASP A 63 25.07 -25.03 -13.53
C ASP A 63 25.32 -23.68 -14.21
N VAL A 64 24.81 -23.46 -15.43
CA VAL A 64 24.92 -22.16 -16.12
C VAL A 64 23.84 -21.18 -15.64
N ALA A 65 22.73 -21.69 -15.08
CA ALA A 65 21.63 -20.87 -14.60
C ALA A 65 21.39 -21.12 -13.12
N SER A 66 22.05 -20.34 -12.26
CA SER A 66 21.77 -20.32 -10.82
C SER A 66 20.26 -20.39 -10.55
N VAL A 67 19.83 -21.27 -9.65
CA VAL A 67 18.42 -21.55 -9.29
C VAL A 67 17.61 -20.29 -8.99
N VAL A 68 18.29 -19.22 -8.56
CA VAL A 68 17.69 -17.89 -8.29
C VAL A 68 17.25 -17.17 -9.58
N SER A 69 17.96 -17.39 -10.69
CA SER A 69 17.63 -16.81 -12.00
C SER A 69 16.53 -17.57 -12.74
N SER A 70 16.50 -18.91 -12.63
CA SER A 70 15.52 -19.76 -13.31
C SER A 70 14.11 -19.64 -12.72
N HIS A 71 13.99 -19.40 -11.42
CA HIS A 71 12.67 -19.21 -10.81
C HIS A 71 11.99 -17.90 -11.21
N LYS A 72 12.77 -16.88 -11.59
CA LYS A 72 12.27 -15.57 -11.98
C LYS A 72 12.02 -15.45 -13.49
N SER A 73 12.73 -16.23 -14.31
CA SER A 73 12.51 -16.31 -15.76
C SER A 73 11.36 -17.24 -16.15
N LYS A 74 10.96 -18.20 -15.30
CA LYS A 74 9.80 -19.08 -15.57
C LYS A 74 8.44 -18.45 -15.28
N LEU A 75 8.37 -17.48 -14.35
CA LEU A 75 7.09 -16.84 -14.00
C LEU A 75 6.67 -15.76 -15.03
N ASP A 76 7.64 -15.10 -15.65
CA ASP A 76 7.41 -14.18 -16.75
C ASP A 76 7.92 -14.88 -18.04
N ASN A 77 7.00 -15.41 -18.87
CA ASN A 77 7.26 -16.10 -20.16
C ASN A 77 8.08 -15.30 -21.20
N SER A 78 8.69 -14.18 -20.82
CA SER A 78 9.55 -13.36 -21.63
C SER A 78 11.02 -13.63 -21.26
N SER A 79 11.58 -14.72 -21.79
CA SER A 79 13.02 -15.02 -21.77
C SER A 79 13.91 -13.99 -22.49
N ARG A 80 13.31 -12.89 -22.98
CA ARG A 80 14.00 -11.81 -23.66
C ARG A 80 14.63 -10.84 -22.66
N PRO A 81 15.82 -10.30 -22.95
CA PRO A 81 16.44 -9.27 -22.13
C PRO A 81 15.49 -8.06 -22.03
N THR A 82 14.98 -7.79 -20.82
CA THR A 82 14.03 -6.71 -20.58
C THR A 82 14.63 -5.34 -20.88
N THR A 83 13.84 -4.47 -21.51
CA THR A 83 14.28 -3.12 -21.85
C THR A 83 14.45 -2.26 -20.58
N LYS A 84 15.24 -1.17 -20.64
CA LYS A 84 15.41 -0.24 -19.50
C LYS A 84 14.05 0.31 -19.02
N LYS A 85 13.10 0.54 -19.94
CA LYS A 85 11.74 0.99 -19.65
C LYS A 85 10.97 -0.05 -18.82
N GLU A 86 11.00 -1.31 -19.23
CA GLU A 86 10.37 -2.42 -18.50
C GLU A 86 10.96 -2.60 -17.10
N LYS A 87 12.30 -2.53 -16.96
CA LYS A 87 12.96 -2.63 -15.65
C LYS A 87 12.49 -1.53 -14.69
N ILE A 88 12.32 -0.30 -15.17
CA ILE A 88 11.82 0.82 -14.37
C ILE A 88 10.35 0.58 -13.99
N LYS A 89 9.52 0.13 -14.95
CA LYS A 89 8.11 -0.21 -14.70
C LYS A 89 7.98 -1.30 -13.63
N ASN A 90 8.73 -2.38 -13.76
CA ASN A 90 8.71 -3.51 -12.83
C ASN A 90 9.17 -3.09 -11.42
N ARG A 91 10.16 -2.20 -11.30
CA ARG A 91 10.55 -1.64 -9.99
C ARG A 91 9.43 -0.83 -9.37
N LYS A 92 8.79 0.05 -10.15
CA LYS A 92 7.65 0.87 -9.69
C LYS A 92 6.48 -0.02 -9.26
N GLU A 93 6.14 -1.02 -10.05
CA GLU A 93 5.06 -1.97 -9.73
C GLU A 93 5.40 -2.78 -8.48
N ALA A 94 6.60 -3.34 -8.37
CA ALA A 94 7.02 -4.07 -7.17
C ALA A 94 6.97 -3.19 -5.91
N PHE A 95 7.35 -1.92 -6.03
CA PHE A 95 7.24 -0.96 -4.93
C PHE A 95 5.77 -0.67 -4.56
N LEU A 96 4.91 -0.42 -5.55
CA LEU A 96 3.48 -0.20 -5.33
C LEU A 96 2.81 -1.44 -4.72
N ARG A 97 3.15 -2.65 -5.18
CA ARG A 97 2.67 -3.91 -4.59
C ARG A 97 3.03 -3.99 -3.11
N LYS A 98 4.28 -3.68 -2.73
CA LYS A 98 4.70 -3.64 -1.32
C LYS A 98 3.90 -2.62 -0.49
N LEU A 99 3.68 -1.43 -1.03
CA LEU A 99 2.86 -0.41 -0.36
C LEU A 99 1.41 -0.85 -0.18
N ASN A 100 0.82 -1.45 -1.22
CA ASN A 100 -0.56 -1.93 -1.19
C ASN A 100 -0.73 -3.05 -0.16
N ILE A 101 0.19 -4.01 -0.10
CA ILE A 101 0.19 -5.07 0.92
C ILE A 101 0.23 -4.45 2.32
N ALA A 102 1.15 -3.53 2.58
CA ALA A 102 1.26 -2.88 3.88
C ALA A 102 0.02 -2.05 4.24
N HIS A 103 -0.63 -1.43 3.25
CA HIS A 103 -1.88 -0.70 3.45
C HIS A 103 -3.03 -1.64 3.79
N ASN A 104 -3.18 -2.74 3.03
CA ASN A 104 -4.25 -3.72 3.20
C ASN A 104 -4.17 -4.39 4.57
N LEU A 105 -2.98 -4.83 5.00
CA LEU A 105 -2.78 -5.39 6.35
C LEU A 105 -3.16 -4.38 7.45
N LYS A 106 -2.85 -3.08 7.25
CA LYS A 106 -3.24 -2.03 8.20
C LYS A 106 -4.74 -1.74 8.20
N SER A 107 -5.42 -1.80 7.06
CA SER A 107 -6.88 -1.65 7.02
C SER A 107 -7.57 -2.87 7.61
N GLU A 108 -7.13 -4.08 7.28
CA GLU A 108 -7.66 -5.34 7.79
C GLU A 108 -7.54 -5.43 9.31
N THR A 109 -6.38 -5.09 9.88
CA THR A 109 -6.21 -5.06 11.34
C THR A 109 -7.10 -4.03 12.03
N LYS A 110 -7.30 -2.84 11.42
CA LYS A 110 -8.23 -1.82 11.95
C LYS A 110 -9.68 -2.30 11.89
N GLU A 111 -10.07 -2.95 10.81
CA GLU A 111 -11.42 -3.50 10.64
C GLU A 111 -11.65 -4.67 11.60
N ARG A 112 -10.70 -5.59 11.73
CA ARG A 112 -10.72 -6.67 12.70
C ARG A 112 -10.92 -6.15 14.12
N LYS A 113 -10.17 -5.12 14.53
CA LYS A 113 -10.37 -4.48 15.84
C LYS A 113 -11.75 -3.85 16.02
N LYS A 114 -12.38 -3.35 14.95
CA LYS A 114 -13.76 -2.83 15.02
C LYS A 114 -14.78 -3.96 15.14
N ARG A 115 -14.60 -5.05 14.40
CA ARG A 115 -15.45 -6.24 14.44
C ARG A 115 -15.33 -6.95 15.79
N GLN A 116 -14.12 -7.11 16.33
CA GLN A 116 -13.92 -7.67 17.67
C GLN A 116 -14.55 -6.85 18.80
N LYS A 117 -14.79 -5.55 18.60
CA LYS A 117 -15.49 -4.69 19.56
C LYS A 117 -17.00 -4.88 19.57
N THR A 118 -17.59 -5.56 18.56
CA THR A 118 -19.02 -5.87 18.62
C THR A 118 -19.24 -7.00 19.63
N SER A 119 -19.75 -6.63 20.81
CA SER A 119 -19.76 -7.47 22.02
C SER A 119 -20.55 -8.77 21.89
N VAL A 120 -21.55 -8.81 21.00
CA VAL A 120 -22.53 -9.90 20.97
C VAL A 120 -22.12 -11.06 20.06
N THR A 121 -21.22 -10.89 19.08
CA THR A 121 -21.02 -11.91 18.04
C THR A 121 -19.56 -12.16 17.62
N GLY A 122 -18.57 -11.48 18.22
CA GLY A 122 -17.17 -11.66 17.83
C GLY A 122 -16.88 -11.32 16.37
N ASP A 123 -15.74 -11.78 15.82
CA ASP A 123 -15.36 -11.52 14.42
C ASP A 123 -15.92 -12.60 13.49
N MET A 124 -16.92 -12.23 12.68
CA MET A 124 -17.61 -13.14 11.75
C MET A 124 -16.90 -13.35 10.41
N ARG A 125 -15.79 -12.63 10.16
CA ARG A 125 -15.10 -12.71 8.87
C ARG A 125 -14.51 -14.09 8.52
N PRO A 126 -13.94 -14.86 9.47
CA PRO A 126 -13.41 -16.18 9.17
C PRO A 126 -14.44 -17.13 8.56
N LEU A 127 -15.71 -16.98 8.94
CA LEU A 127 -16.80 -17.79 8.39
C LEU A 127 -17.08 -17.46 6.92
N LEU A 128 -16.93 -16.20 6.52
CA LEU A 128 -17.10 -15.78 5.14
C LEU A 128 -15.91 -16.18 4.26
N ASP A 129 -14.69 -16.11 4.79
CA ASP A 129 -13.48 -16.48 4.05
C ASP A 129 -13.37 -18.01 3.84
N ALA A 130 -13.99 -18.82 4.71
CA ALA A 130 -14.08 -20.27 4.57
C ALA A 130 -15.11 -20.73 3.52
N LEU A 131 -15.98 -19.83 3.05
CA LEU A 131 -16.91 -20.15 1.97
C LEU A 131 -16.17 -20.09 0.62
N PRO A 132 -16.48 -21.00 -0.33
CA PRO A 132 -16.11 -20.81 -1.72
C PRO A 132 -16.57 -19.43 -2.16
N SER A 133 -15.75 -18.70 -2.94
CA SER A 133 -15.98 -17.30 -3.29
C SER A 133 -17.25 -17.12 -4.13
N VAL A 134 -18.42 -17.17 -3.50
CA VAL A 134 -19.66 -16.71 -4.08
C VAL A 134 -19.48 -15.21 -4.17
N SER A 135 -19.39 -14.69 -5.40
CA SER A 135 -19.34 -13.27 -5.69
C SER A 135 -20.65 -12.62 -5.25
N CYS A 136 -20.84 -12.44 -3.95
CA CYS A 136 -21.89 -11.60 -3.41
C CYS A 136 -21.61 -10.20 -3.94
N LYS A 137 -22.43 -9.77 -4.90
CA LYS A 137 -22.45 -8.41 -5.43
C LYS A 137 -22.79 -7.47 -4.28
N GLU A 138 -21.78 -7.05 -3.52
CA GLU A 138 -21.96 -6.10 -2.43
C GLU A 138 -22.52 -4.79 -3.02
N LYS A 139 -23.73 -4.43 -2.60
CA LYS A 139 -24.38 -3.18 -2.97
C LYS A 139 -23.50 -2.03 -2.47
N LYS A 140 -23.07 -1.19 -3.40
CA LYS A 140 -22.21 0.00 -3.19
C LYS A 140 -22.72 0.79 -1.99
N GLN A 141 -21.93 0.82 -0.91
CA GLN A 141 -22.15 1.74 0.19
C GLN A 141 -22.05 3.16 -0.38
N THR A 142 -23.08 3.97 -0.09
CA THR A 142 -23.09 5.39 -0.44
C THR A 142 -21.97 6.09 0.32
N PHE A 143 -20.95 6.55 -0.40
CA PHE A 143 -19.91 7.37 0.18
C PHE A 143 -20.53 8.71 0.61
N ARG A 144 -20.80 8.88 1.90
CA ARG A 144 -20.89 10.24 2.47
C ARG A 144 -19.51 10.87 2.31
N ALA A 145 -19.39 11.80 1.36
CA ALA A 145 -18.17 12.52 1.08
C ALA A 145 -17.67 13.18 2.37
N LYS A 146 -16.61 12.64 2.96
CA LYS A 146 -15.92 13.29 4.08
C LYS A 146 -15.35 14.59 3.53
N ILE A 147 -15.89 15.72 3.98
CA ILE A 147 -15.37 17.05 3.66
C ILE A 147 -13.93 17.10 4.16
N LYS A 148 -12.97 16.98 3.23
CA LYS A 148 -11.55 17.07 3.54
C LYS A 148 -11.26 18.51 3.91
N LYS A 149 -10.63 18.74 5.08
CA LYS A 149 -10.09 20.05 5.43
C LYS A 149 -9.05 20.42 4.36
N ARG A 150 -9.35 21.43 3.53
CA ARG A 150 -8.45 21.86 2.44
C ARG A 150 -7.15 22.42 3.02
N SER A 151 -6.05 22.25 2.28
CA SER A 151 -4.76 22.84 2.64
C SER A 151 -4.84 24.37 2.66
N VAL A 152 -4.05 25.01 3.51
CA VAL A 152 -3.96 26.47 3.60
C VAL A 152 -3.65 27.05 2.20
N PRO A 153 -4.47 27.99 1.69
CA PRO A 153 -4.25 28.58 0.37
C PRO A 153 -2.95 29.38 0.30
N LYS A 154 -2.42 29.59 -0.91
CA LYS A 154 -1.15 30.30 -1.14
C LYS A 154 -1.17 31.71 -0.52
N MET A 155 -0.02 32.18 -0.02
CA MET A 155 0.12 33.44 0.73
C MET A 155 -0.50 34.66 0.01
N LYS A 156 -0.28 34.81 -1.30
CA LYS A 156 -0.86 35.91 -2.10
C LYS A 156 -2.40 35.88 -2.10
N GLN A 157 -3.01 34.70 -2.17
CA GLN A 157 -4.46 34.54 -2.15
C GLN A 157 -5.04 34.89 -0.78
N ARG A 158 -4.33 34.55 0.30
CA ARG A 158 -4.69 34.95 1.67
C ARG A 158 -4.63 36.46 1.86
N GLN A 159 -3.56 37.11 1.40
CA GLN A 159 -3.42 38.56 1.45
C GLN A 159 -4.56 39.25 0.69
N LYS A 160 -4.90 38.79 -0.52
CA LYS A 160 -6.02 39.33 -1.29
C LYS A 160 -7.37 39.14 -0.58
N ALA A 161 -7.58 38.00 0.08
CA ALA A 161 -8.80 37.73 0.84
C ALA A 161 -8.91 38.63 2.09
N ILE A 162 -7.81 38.84 2.82
CA ILE A 162 -7.76 39.74 3.97
C ILE A 162 -8.02 41.18 3.52
N LEU A 163 -7.37 41.64 2.45
CA LEU A 163 -7.60 42.99 1.92
C LEU A 163 -9.05 43.21 1.51
N ARG A 164 -9.68 42.24 0.83
CA ARG A 164 -11.11 42.29 0.52
C ARG A 164 -11.96 42.41 1.77
N LEU A 165 -11.71 41.57 2.79
CA LEU A 165 -12.46 41.61 4.04
C LEU A 165 -12.32 42.97 4.74
N THR A 166 -11.10 43.54 4.78
CA THR A 166 -10.88 44.86 5.37
C THR A 166 -11.60 45.98 4.62
N LEU A 167 -11.73 45.86 3.29
CA LEU A 167 -12.50 46.81 2.49
C LEU A 167 -14.01 46.69 2.76
N TYR A 168 -14.54 45.47 2.89
CA TYR A 168 -15.95 45.26 3.25
C TYR A 168 -16.28 45.87 4.61
N LEU A 169 -15.49 45.57 5.65
CA LEU A 169 -15.71 46.13 6.98
C LEU A 169 -15.61 47.66 7.00
N ARG A 170 -14.75 48.23 6.16
CA ARG A 170 -14.62 49.68 5.99
C ARG A 170 -15.79 50.31 5.24
N ILE A 171 -16.39 49.59 4.30
CA ILE A 171 -17.61 50.02 3.60
C ILE A 171 -18.78 49.94 4.58
N ASP A 172 -18.92 48.85 5.33
CA ASP A 172 -19.97 48.67 6.33
C ASP A 172 -19.92 49.75 7.42
N SER A 173 -18.72 50.12 7.89
CA SER A 173 -18.56 51.21 8.85
C SER A 173 -18.92 52.59 8.26
N LYS A 174 -18.67 52.80 6.97
CA LYS A 174 -19.04 54.04 6.28
C LYS A 174 -20.55 54.11 6.01
N LEU A 175 -21.17 52.98 5.71
CA LEU A 175 -22.63 52.87 5.58
C LEU A 175 -23.34 53.04 6.93
N ALA A 176 -22.76 52.53 8.02
CA ALA A 176 -23.29 52.70 9.37
C ALA A 176 -23.18 54.15 9.90
N GLY A 177 -22.25 54.95 9.37
CA GLY A 177 -22.10 56.37 9.70
C GLY A 177 -22.92 57.32 8.82
N ALA A 178 -23.53 56.84 7.75
CA ALA A 178 -24.43 57.62 6.91
C ALA A 178 -25.87 57.31 7.33
N ASN A 179 -26.59 58.30 7.86
CA ASN A 179 -28.03 58.22 8.10
C ASN A 179 -28.72 57.91 6.75
N PHE A 180 -29.09 56.64 6.53
CA PHE A 180 -29.63 56.15 5.28
C PHE A 180 -31.06 55.68 5.48
N GLU A 181 -31.98 56.33 4.76
CA GLU A 181 -33.41 56.04 4.71
C GLU A 181 -33.71 54.53 4.66
N PRO A 182 -34.62 54.02 5.51
CA PRO A 182 -34.75 52.59 5.81
C PRO A 182 -35.27 51.73 4.63
N GLY A 183 -35.75 52.35 3.54
CA GLY A 183 -36.33 51.66 2.39
C GLY A 183 -35.31 51.01 1.43
N LEU A 184 -34.20 51.68 1.11
CA LEU A 184 -33.20 51.14 0.17
C LEU A 184 -32.21 50.18 0.84
N SER A 185 -32.04 50.29 2.16
CA SER A 185 -31.07 49.51 2.96
C SER A 185 -31.37 48.02 2.92
N ILE A 186 -32.64 47.64 3.05
CA ILE A 186 -33.06 46.24 3.12
C ILE A 186 -32.89 45.57 1.75
N ALA A 187 -33.14 46.28 0.65
CA ALA A 187 -32.97 45.77 -0.70
C ALA A 187 -31.48 45.53 -1.02
N LEU A 188 -30.61 46.50 -0.70
CA LEU A 188 -29.16 46.36 -0.91
C LEU A 188 -28.54 45.30 0.00
N HIS A 189 -28.97 45.21 1.26
CA HIS A 189 -28.50 44.17 2.18
C HIS A 189 -28.97 42.78 1.74
N ARG A 190 -30.22 42.63 1.26
CA ARG A 190 -30.71 41.38 0.68
C ARG A 190 -29.94 40.99 -0.58
N MET A 191 -29.65 41.95 -1.47
CA MET A 191 -28.85 41.70 -2.66
C MET A 191 -27.40 41.33 -2.30
N CYS A 192 -26.80 41.98 -1.31
CA CYS A 192 -25.45 41.65 -0.84
C CYS A 192 -25.39 40.25 -0.21
N VAL A 193 -26.40 39.88 0.57
CA VAL A 193 -26.52 38.53 1.15
C VAL A 193 -26.75 37.48 0.07
N LEU A 194 -27.58 37.76 -0.95
CA LEU A 194 -27.82 36.85 -2.08
C LEU A 194 -26.57 36.67 -2.95
N VAL A 195 -25.82 37.74 -3.24
CA VAL A 195 -24.53 37.66 -3.96
C VAL A 195 -23.48 36.91 -3.13
N SER A 196 -23.48 37.08 -1.81
CA SER A 196 -22.59 36.35 -0.90
C SER A 196 -22.92 34.86 -0.84
N LEU A 197 -24.21 34.49 -0.81
CA LEU A 197 -24.68 33.12 -0.88
C LEU A 197 -24.36 32.47 -2.24
N ALA A 198 -24.58 33.18 -3.34
CA ALA A 198 -24.29 32.69 -4.68
C ALA A 198 -22.79 32.49 -4.91
N THR A 199 -21.94 33.39 -4.42
CA THR A 199 -20.47 33.26 -4.50
C THR A 199 -19.94 32.15 -3.59
N LEU A 200 -20.50 31.99 -2.38
CA LEU A 200 -20.19 30.85 -1.51
C LEU A 200 -20.60 29.53 -2.17
N GLN A 201 -21.75 29.48 -2.83
CA GLN A 201 -22.23 28.30 -3.54
C GLN A 201 -21.33 27.97 -4.73
N ALA A 202 -20.93 28.96 -5.54
CA ALA A 202 -20.00 28.78 -6.67
C ALA A 202 -18.59 28.32 -6.24
N VAL A 203 -18.08 28.81 -5.11
CA VAL A 203 -16.80 28.37 -4.52
C VAL A 203 -16.88 26.92 -4.00
N PHE A 204 -18.07 26.44 -3.66
CA PHE A 204 -18.33 25.06 -3.25
C PHE A 204 -18.64 24.11 -4.42
N SER A 205 -19.26 24.59 -5.51
CA SER A 205 -19.63 23.78 -6.68
C SER A 205 -18.58 23.72 -7.79
N GLY A 206 -17.47 24.45 -7.70
CA GLY A 206 -16.33 24.27 -8.60
C GLY A 206 -16.62 24.63 -10.07
N GLY A 207 -17.35 25.73 -10.29
CA GLY A 207 -17.48 26.30 -11.63
C GLY A 207 -16.19 27.00 -12.03
N ASP A 208 -15.56 26.49 -13.09
CA ASP A 208 -14.46 27.14 -13.80
C ASP A 208 -14.91 28.53 -14.29
N ILE A 209 -14.08 29.55 -13.99
CA ILE A 209 -13.99 30.80 -14.75
C ILE A 209 -12.59 30.82 -15.35
#